data_AF-A0A813DRR3-F1
#
_entry.id   AF-A0A813DRR3-F1
#
_cell.length_a   1.000
_cell.length_b   1.000
_cell.length_c   1.000
_cell.angle_alpha   90.00
_cell.angle_beta   90.00
_cell.angle_gamma   90.00
#
_symmetry.space_group_name_H-M   'P 1'
#
loop_
_entity.id
_entity.type
_entity.pdbx_description
1 polymer ?
#
loop_
_entity_poly.entity_id
_entity_poly.type
_entity_poly.pdbx_seq_one_letter_code
_entity_poly.pdbx_strand_id
1 'polypeptide(L)'
;MRLMNLSEFYARVKFDAFGQIAVMPHVTQVPTPLRSKHPGEFDHFMYKTVWPGKGSDFTFPFPSWAFRRCFFERVDLDGTACFGRGHCSAGGACVCQDGWEGVSCEIPRATSSDTMTIVVAVLGAVIAAAAFATLVRLYYRRSQRKLQARLAALFAILHDAHWMRDSQRVSQAWKSLQNFGYTPARASEEVARRSKAQSEEAGVCVAHLLSQDFADLARSRTDKEDPTFYDMKDTFFFGPKPIGQEQTCPRDGGAGCALIDTLVPAHRRRCTHFLSWTWGYTLSTVQDGLSTWTAIEGLAPSEVFLFMCFFVNNQYRILSGKQVSAAELEHTFEACLTRAGRMVALLDTWDNPRYLNRIWTIFEQHVAIQKKLPVTMVLTSGATDALIAQYEAGKPGLLRVMNALTKVNSESAEAHVPDDAEAVKSIILSSSTFSDVDTQIIDFMLHWMSSTFEAHMKQIMAPAGKVGLRKSRTGLSVTVGTESEGFGYFSAFKKSLSSLSEIPEDEDSSTVYVSSDLSTYEKPSAAKFEL
;
A
#
# COMPACT_ATOMS: atom_id res chain seq x y z
N MET A 1 66.99 -60.53 -86.40
CA MET A 1 66.19 -60.13 -85.22
C MET A 1 66.85 -60.72 -83.99
N ARG A 2 67.19 -59.89 -83.00
CA ARG A 2 67.74 -60.36 -81.72
C ARG A 2 66.60 -60.48 -80.72
N LEU A 3 66.43 -61.65 -80.12
CA LEU A 3 65.56 -61.82 -78.95
C LEU A 3 66.18 -61.04 -77.78
N MET A 4 65.43 -60.07 -77.27
CA MET A 4 65.76 -59.37 -76.04
C MET A 4 64.84 -59.87 -74.94
N ASN A 5 65.37 -59.97 -73.71
CA ASN A 5 64.51 -60.22 -72.57
C ASN A 5 63.80 -58.93 -72.15
N LEU A 6 62.77 -59.08 -71.30
CA LEU A 6 61.88 -57.98 -70.92
C LEU A 6 62.63 -56.83 -70.24
N SER A 7 63.65 -57.14 -69.44
CA SER A 7 64.44 -56.12 -68.73
C SER A 7 65.31 -55.30 -69.70
N GLU A 8 65.91 -55.93 -70.71
CA GLU A 8 66.65 -55.24 -71.77
C GLU A 8 65.73 -54.34 -72.62
N PHE A 9 64.47 -54.77 -72.84
CA PHE A 9 63.50 -53.98 -73.57
C PHE A 9 63.15 -52.67 -72.83
N TYR A 10 62.77 -52.76 -71.56
CA TYR A 10 62.39 -51.58 -70.78
C TYR A 10 63.55 -50.60 -70.56
N ALA A 11 64.79 -51.08 -70.43
CA ALA A 11 65.96 -50.22 -70.30
C ALA A 11 66.24 -49.34 -71.54
N ARG A 12 65.66 -49.65 -72.71
CA ARG A 12 65.84 -48.90 -73.95
C ARG A 12 64.69 -47.94 -74.28
N VAL A 13 63.60 -47.99 -73.53
CA VAL A 13 62.47 -47.07 -73.68
C VAL A 13 62.81 -45.77 -72.97
N LYS A 14 63.01 -44.68 -73.71
CA LYS A 14 63.15 -43.34 -73.14
C LYS A 14 61.79 -42.64 -73.16
N PHE A 15 61.43 -42.07 -72.01
CA PHE A 15 60.26 -41.22 -71.86
C PHE A 15 60.68 -39.76 -71.87
N ASP A 16 59.86 -38.89 -72.47
CA ASP A 16 60.06 -37.44 -72.37
C ASP A 16 59.63 -36.90 -71.00
N ALA A 17 59.80 -35.59 -70.78
CA ALA A 17 59.50 -34.91 -69.52
C ALA A 17 58.01 -34.99 -69.10
N PHE A 18 57.13 -35.48 -69.97
CA PHE A 18 55.71 -35.68 -69.69
C PHE A 18 55.31 -37.17 -69.62
N GLY A 19 56.29 -38.08 -69.64
CA GLY A 19 56.07 -39.51 -69.44
C GLY A 19 55.59 -40.26 -70.69
N GLN A 20 55.84 -39.76 -71.91
CA GLN A 20 55.50 -40.45 -73.17
C GLN A 20 56.73 -41.05 -73.86
N ILE A 21 56.59 -42.18 -74.55
CA ILE A 21 57.68 -42.88 -75.23
C ILE A 21 58.16 -42.03 -76.42
N ALA A 22 59.39 -41.50 -76.33
CA ALA A 22 59.87 -40.44 -77.22
C ALA A 22 60.10 -40.88 -78.68
N VAL A 23 60.27 -42.18 -78.95
CA VAL A 23 60.33 -42.77 -80.31
C VAL A 23 59.77 -44.19 -80.23
N MET A 24 58.74 -44.54 -81.03
CA MET A 24 58.09 -45.86 -80.99
C MET A 24 58.94 -46.96 -81.67
N PRO A 25 59.45 -47.98 -80.93
CA PRO A 25 59.96 -49.18 -81.56
C PRO A 25 58.79 -50.11 -81.96
N HIS A 26 58.79 -50.59 -83.21
CA HIS A 26 57.90 -51.67 -83.64
C HIS A 26 58.34 -53.00 -83.00
N VAL A 27 57.47 -53.62 -82.21
CA VAL A 27 57.72 -54.91 -81.56
C VAL A 27 56.66 -55.91 -82.02
N THR A 28 57.12 -57.05 -82.54
CA THR A 28 56.26 -58.18 -82.93
C THR A 28 56.55 -59.35 -81.99
N GLN A 29 55.55 -59.78 -81.24
CA GLN A 29 55.67 -60.91 -80.32
C GLN A 29 55.18 -62.19 -81.03
N VAL A 30 56.00 -63.24 -81.05
CA VAL A 30 55.66 -64.55 -81.63
C VAL A 30 55.50 -65.55 -80.49
N PRO A 31 54.29 -66.07 -80.22
CA PRO A 31 54.09 -67.12 -79.22
C PRO A 31 54.59 -68.46 -79.77
N THR A 32 55.52 -69.11 -79.07
CA THR A 32 55.79 -70.54 -79.25
C THR A 32 54.61 -71.36 -78.70
N PRO A 33 54.17 -72.45 -79.35
CA PRO A 33 52.89 -73.08 -79.06
C PRO A 33 52.98 -74.11 -77.92
N LEU A 34 52.03 -74.05 -76.99
CA LEU A 34 51.54 -75.22 -76.28
C LEU A 34 51.00 -76.23 -77.31
N ARG A 35 51.35 -77.51 -77.15
CA ARG A 35 50.82 -78.68 -77.87
C ARG A 35 49.41 -78.42 -78.43
N SER A 36 49.32 -78.24 -79.74
CA SER A 36 48.07 -78.35 -80.48
C SER A 36 48.40 -78.81 -81.89
N LYS A 37 47.91 -80.01 -82.21
CA LYS A 37 48.14 -80.78 -83.42
C LYS A 37 47.30 -80.19 -84.57
N HIS A 38 47.80 -79.22 -85.33
CA HIS A 38 47.42 -78.98 -86.74
C HIS A 38 48.40 -77.93 -87.33
N PRO A 39 49.41 -78.35 -88.11
CA PRO A 39 50.35 -77.42 -88.72
C PRO A 39 49.84 -76.96 -90.09
N GLY A 40 49.49 -75.68 -90.22
CA GLY A 40 49.31 -75.08 -91.56
C GLY A 40 48.22 -74.00 -91.72
N GLU A 41 48.19 -72.96 -90.87
CA GLU A 41 47.65 -71.63 -91.19
C GLU A 41 47.93 -70.71 -89.98
N PHE A 42 48.77 -69.69 -90.15
CA PHE A 42 48.93 -68.63 -89.14
C PHE A 42 48.37 -67.34 -89.72
N ASP A 43 47.09 -67.10 -89.45
CA ASP A 43 46.44 -65.83 -89.72
C ASP A 43 46.96 -64.75 -88.76
N HIS A 44 47.28 -63.59 -89.33
CA HIS A 44 47.68 -62.39 -88.59
C HIS A 44 46.57 -61.97 -87.62
N PHE A 45 46.81 -62.11 -86.31
CA PHE A 45 45.99 -61.45 -85.29
C PHE A 45 46.24 -59.94 -85.33
N MET A 46 45.46 -59.22 -86.14
CA MET A 46 45.21 -57.80 -85.91
C MET A 46 44.17 -57.66 -84.80
N TYR A 47 44.53 -57.00 -83.69
CA TYR A 47 43.55 -56.54 -82.71
C TYR A 47 42.64 -55.51 -83.37
N LYS A 48 41.43 -55.91 -83.77
CA LYS A 48 40.36 -54.98 -84.10
C LYS A 48 39.76 -54.45 -82.81
N THR A 49 39.95 -53.15 -82.60
CA THR A 49 39.26 -52.30 -81.64
C THR A 49 37.74 -52.41 -81.83
N VAL A 50 37.03 -52.79 -80.77
CA VAL A 50 35.55 -52.83 -80.73
C VAL A 50 35.02 -51.63 -79.94
N TRP A 51 34.63 -50.61 -80.70
CA TRP A 51 33.45 -49.73 -80.64
C TRP A 51 32.68 -49.46 -79.32
N PRO A 52 32.41 -48.19 -78.96
CA PRO A 52 31.17 -47.76 -78.31
C PRO A 52 30.23 -47.05 -79.32
N GLY A 53 28.93 -47.13 -79.08
CA GLY A 53 27.82 -46.79 -79.99
C GLY A 53 27.93 -45.60 -80.97
N LYS A 54 27.16 -45.74 -82.06
CA LYS A 54 27.11 -44.94 -83.30
C LYS A 54 27.08 -43.42 -83.11
N GLY A 55 27.98 -42.73 -83.82
CA GLY A 55 27.71 -41.38 -84.34
C GLY A 55 28.70 -40.27 -84.00
N SER A 56 29.78 -40.54 -83.27
CA SER A 56 30.82 -39.53 -83.02
C SER A 56 32.22 -40.12 -83.11
N ASP A 57 33.04 -39.49 -83.94
CA ASP A 57 34.46 -39.79 -84.13
C ASP A 57 35.24 -39.70 -82.81
N PHE A 58 36.10 -40.68 -82.55
CA PHE A 58 37.11 -40.58 -81.48
C PHE A 58 38.19 -39.59 -81.91
N THR A 59 37.97 -38.32 -81.62
CA THR A 59 39.05 -37.32 -81.62
C THR A 59 39.90 -37.56 -80.39
N PHE A 60 41.13 -37.99 -80.60
CA PHE A 60 42.18 -37.75 -79.63
C PHE A 60 42.35 -36.22 -79.49
N PRO A 61 42.37 -35.66 -78.28
CA PRO A 61 42.55 -36.31 -76.98
C PRO A 61 41.26 -36.84 -76.33
N PHE A 62 41.44 -37.86 -75.51
CA PHE A 62 40.40 -38.49 -74.69
C PHE A 62 39.68 -37.51 -73.72
N PRO A 63 38.39 -37.75 -73.36
CA PRO A 63 37.70 -36.99 -72.32
C PRO A 63 38.45 -37.02 -70.99
N SER A 64 38.29 -35.96 -70.19
CA SER A 64 38.98 -35.82 -68.89
C SER A 64 38.72 -37.02 -67.98
N TRP A 65 39.69 -37.30 -67.10
CA TRP A 65 39.57 -38.40 -66.16
C TRP A 65 38.35 -38.26 -65.22
N ALA A 66 37.97 -37.03 -64.88
CA ALA A 66 36.79 -36.75 -64.06
C ALA A 66 35.49 -37.24 -64.73
N PHE A 67 35.34 -37.03 -66.03
CA PHE A 67 34.16 -37.50 -66.77
C PHE A 67 34.10 -39.03 -66.82
N ARG A 68 35.25 -39.67 -67.08
CA ARG A 68 35.36 -41.15 -67.11
C ARG A 68 35.07 -41.77 -65.75
N ARG A 69 35.56 -41.15 -64.67
CA ARG A 69 35.35 -41.66 -63.32
C ARG A 69 33.86 -41.63 -62.94
N CYS A 70 33.15 -40.56 -63.28
CA CYS A 70 31.68 -40.50 -63.13
C CYS A 70 30.99 -41.63 -63.91
N PHE A 71 31.45 -41.92 -65.13
CA PHE A 71 30.88 -42.94 -66.00
C PHE A 71 31.31 -44.37 -65.67
N PHE A 72 32.33 -44.63 -64.84
CA PHE A 72 32.79 -46.01 -64.56
C PHE A 72 32.69 -46.40 -63.09
N GLU A 73 32.85 -45.47 -62.14
CA GLU A 73 32.71 -45.78 -60.71
C GLU A 73 31.26 -45.77 -60.22
N ARG A 74 30.32 -45.19 -60.99
CA ARG A 74 28.93 -44.94 -60.54
C ARG A 74 27.89 -45.49 -61.50
N VAL A 75 28.23 -46.60 -62.14
CA VAL A 75 27.35 -47.36 -63.02
C VAL A 75 26.75 -48.48 -62.19
N ASP A 76 25.43 -48.49 -62.06
CA ASP A 76 24.73 -49.65 -61.52
C ASP A 76 24.85 -50.84 -62.47
N LEU A 77 24.49 -52.03 -62.00
CA LEU A 77 24.53 -53.29 -62.77
C LEU A 77 23.88 -53.20 -64.16
N ASP A 78 22.98 -52.24 -64.39
CA ASP A 78 22.26 -52.01 -65.64
C ASP A 78 22.96 -51.05 -66.62
N GLY A 79 24.17 -50.57 -66.33
CA GLY A 79 24.97 -49.79 -67.27
C GLY A 79 24.67 -48.29 -67.32
N THR A 80 23.79 -47.77 -66.46
CA THR A 80 23.41 -46.35 -66.41
C THR A 80 24.17 -45.59 -65.31
N ALA A 81 24.82 -44.49 -65.67
CA ALA A 81 25.45 -43.58 -64.70
C ALA A 81 24.38 -42.83 -63.88
N CYS A 82 24.70 -42.47 -62.63
CA CYS A 82 23.84 -41.69 -61.74
C CYS A 82 22.49 -42.37 -61.42
N PHE A 83 22.52 -43.67 -61.10
CA PHE A 83 21.36 -44.50 -60.74
C PHE A 83 20.20 -44.47 -61.76
N GLY A 84 20.49 -44.15 -63.03
CA GLY A 84 19.48 -44.01 -64.08
C GLY A 84 18.57 -42.78 -63.93
N ARG A 85 18.84 -41.90 -62.96
CA ARG A 85 18.01 -40.73 -62.61
C ARG A 85 18.77 -39.40 -62.76
N GLY A 86 19.85 -39.39 -63.53
CA GLY A 86 20.67 -38.21 -63.78
C GLY A 86 21.64 -38.38 -64.95
N HIS A 87 22.44 -37.34 -65.21
CA HIS A 87 23.51 -37.36 -66.22
C HIS A 87 24.83 -36.79 -65.65
N CYS A 88 25.97 -37.31 -66.12
CA CYS A 88 27.29 -36.81 -65.71
C CYS A 88 27.62 -35.47 -66.40
N SER A 89 27.90 -34.46 -65.60
CA SER A 89 28.45 -33.18 -66.08
C SER A 89 29.90 -33.32 -66.55
N ALA A 90 30.38 -32.34 -67.32
CA ALA A 90 31.77 -32.30 -67.79
C ALA A 90 32.82 -32.33 -66.65
N GLY A 91 32.44 -31.87 -65.44
CA GLY A 91 33.28 -31.92 -64.24
C GLY A 91 33.25 -33.25 -63.48
N GLY A 92 32.51 -34.26 -63.97
CA GLY A 92 32.42 -35.58 -63.33
C GLY A 92 31.41 -35.68 -62.17
N ALA A 93 30.50 -34.72 -62.01
CA ALA A 93 29.42 -34.78 -61.02
C ALA A 93 28.08 -35.17 -61.66
N CYS A 94 27.24 -35.91 -60.94
CA CYS A 94 25.88 -36.25 -61.38
C CYS A 94 24.94 -35.05 -61.24
N VAL A 95 24.20 -34.75 -62.31
CA VAL A 95 23.11 -33.78 -62.31
C VAL A 95 21.79 -34.54 -62.30
N CYS A 96 21.06 -34.47 -61.19
CA CYS A 96 19.86 -35.26 -60.92
C CYS A 96 18.61 -34.71 -61.60
N GLN A 97 17.71 -35.61 -62.00
CA GLN A 97 16.36 -35.26 -62.47
C GLN A 97 15.50 -34.77 -61.30
N ASP A 98 14.45 -33.98 -61.60
CA ASP A 98 13.55 -33.42 -60.60
C ASP A 98 12.94 -34.50 -59.69
N GLY A 99 12.95 -34.23 -58.39
CA GLY A 99 12.51 -35.16 -57.34
C GLY A 99 13.62 -36.03 -56.75
N TRP A 100 14.86 -35.92 -57.23
CA TRP A 100 16.02 -36.66 -56.70
C TRP A 100 17.15 -35.72 -56.30
N GLU A 101 17.87 -36.10 -55.26
CA GLU A 101 19.07 -35.42 -54.78
C GLU A 101 20.10 -36.46 -54.28
N GLY A 102 21.26 -35.99 -53.84
CA GLY A 102 22.39 -36.84 -53.48
C GLY A 102 23.51 -36.80 -54.52
N VAL A 103 24.67 -37.34 -54.15
CA VAL A 103 25.89 -37.20 -54.96
C VAL A 103 25.78 -38.01 -56.25
N SER A 104 24.93 -39.03 -56.27
CA SER A 104 24.65 -39.92 -57.40
C SER A 104 23.15 -40.02 -57.73
N CYS A 105 22.32 -39.11 -57.21
CA CYS A 105 20.87 -39.07 -57.41
C CYS A 105 20.09 -40.22 -56.75
N GLU A 106 20.57 -40.69 -55.60
CA GLU A 106 20.05 -41.84 -54.86
C GLU A 106 18.95 -41.50 -53.84
N ILE A 107 18.78 -40.22 -53.47
CA ILE A 107 17.85 -39.80 -52.42
C ILE A 107 16.61 -39.16 -53.06
N PRO A 108 15.39 -39.70 -52.86
CA PRO A 108 14.17 -39.00 -53.28
C PRO A 108 13.96 -37.76 -52.40
N ARG A 109 13.72 -36.59 -53.00
CA ARG A 109 13.35 -35.38 -52.26
C ARG A 109 12.00 -35.60 -51.59
N ALA A 110 11.99 -35.68 -50.26
CA ALA A 110 10.76 -35.74 -49.49
C ALA A 110 9.92 -34.47 -49.74
N THR A 111 8.73 -34.63 -50.34
CA THR A 111 7.79 -33.51 -50.52
C THR A 111 7.32 -33.04 -49.14
N SER A 112 7.81 -31.88 -48.71
CA SER A 112 7.66 -31.27 -47.38
C SER A 112 6.23 -30.78 -47.03
N SER A 113 5.20 -31.29 -47.70
CA SER A 113 3.83 -30.77 -47.61
C SER A 113 3.03 -31.29 -46.40
N ASP A 114 3.39 -32.42 -45.80
CA ASP A 114 2.53 -33.05 -44.77
C ASP A 114 2.86 -32.64 -43.33
N THR A 115 4.10 -32.23 -43.04
CA THR A 115 4.51 -31.84 -41.69
C THR A 115 3.96 -30.48 -41.27
N MET A 116 3.80 -29.53 -42.18
CA MET A 116 3.32 -28.18 -41.85
C MET A 116 1.83 -28.19 -41.46
N THR A 117 1.02 -29.02 -42.11
CA THR A 117 -0.43 -29.14 -41.85
C THR A 117 -0.71 -29.68 -40.45
N ILE A 118 0.07 -30.67 -40.00
CA ILE A 118 -0.05 -31.23 -38.64
C ILE A 118 0.34 -30.18 -37.59
N VAL A 119 1.41 -29.43 -37.82
CA VAL A 119 1.85 -28.38 -36.88
C VAL A 119 0.79 -27.28 -36.74
N VAL A 120 0.20 -26.83 -37.84
CA VAL A 120 -0.87 -25.81 -37.81
C VAL A 120 -2.12 -26.32 -37.09
N ALA A 121 -2.52 -27.57 -37.32
CA ALA A 121 -3.67 -28.16 -36.64
C ALA A 121 -3.46 -28.30 -35.12
N VAL A 122 -2.27 -28.74 -34.69
CA VAL A 122 -1.91 -28.86 -33.27
C VAL A 122 -1.84 -27.48 -32.61
N LEU A 123 -1.21 -26.48 -33.24
CA LEU A 123 -1.17 -25.12 -32.71
C LEU A 123 -2.58 -24.53 -32.58
N GLY A 124 -3.44 -24.73 -33.57
CA GLY A 124 -4.84 -24.29 -33.54
C GLY A 124 -5.61 -24.89 -32.37
N ALA A 125 -5.45 -26.20 -32.12
CA ALA A 125 -6.08 -26.88 -30.99
C ALA A 125 -5.57 -26.37 -29.63
N VAL A 126 -4.26 -26.14 -29.49
CA VAL A 126 -3.67 -25.59 -28.25
C VAL A 126 -4.19 -24.17 -27.99
N ILE A 127 -4.25 -23.32 -29.01
CA ILE A 127 -4.77 -21.95 -28.89
C ILE A 127 -6.26 -21.99 -28.50
N ALA A 128 -7.07 -22.85 -29.12
CA ALA A 128 -8.47 -23.00 -28.78
C ALA A 128 -8.68 -23.48 -27.34
N ALA A 129 -7.90 -24.47 -26.89
CA ALA A 129 -7.95 -24.97 -25.51
C ALA A 129 -7.53 -23.88 -24.50
N ALA A 130 -6.48 -23.12 -24.79
CA ALA A 130 -6.03 -22.01 -23.96
C ALA A 130 -7.08 -20.88 -23.89
N ALA A 131 -7.70 -20.54 -25.02
CA ALA A 131 -8.80 -19.57 -25.08
C ALA A 131 -10.01 -20.04 -24.26
N PHE A 132 -10.42 -21.31 -24.41
CA PHE A 132 -11.51 -21.90 -23.63
C PHE A 132 -11.20 -21.91 -22.12
N ALA A 133 -10.01 -22.36 -21.71
CA ALA A 133 -9.59 -22.32 -20.32
C ALA A 133 -9.57 -20.88 -19.75
N THR A 134 -9.15 -19.92 -20.57
CA THR A 134 -9.18 -18.50 -20.20
C THR A 134 -10.61 -17.99 -20.04
N LEU A 135 -11.52 -18.31 -20.96
CA LEU A 135 -12.93 -17.97 -20.85
C LEU A 135 -13.60 -18.60 -19.61
N VAL A 136 -13.30 -19.87 -19.31
CA VAL A 136 -13.78 -20.56 -18.09
C VAL A 136 -13.24 -19.88 -16.84
N ARG A 137 -11.94 -19.53 -16.80
CA ARG A 137 -11.34 -18.78 -15.69
C ARG A 137 -11.97 -17.40 -15.52
N LEU A 138 -12.21 -16.67 -16.62
CA LEU A 138 -12.86 -15.36 -16.59
C LEU A 138 -14.31 -15.47 -16.13
N TYR A 139 -15.04 -16.48 -16.60
CA TYR A 139 -16.40 -16.79 -16.14
C TYR A 139 -16.43 -17.10 -14.65
N TYR A 140 -15.53 -17.98 -14.17
CA TYR A 140 -15.45 -18.33 -12.75
C TYR A 140 -15.07 -17.12 -11.90
N ARG A 141 -14.08 -16.31 -12.31
CA ARG A 141 -13.72 -15.05 -11.64
C ARG A 141 -14.88 -14.07 -11.59
N ARG A 142 -15.64 -13.92 -12.69
CA ARG A 142 -16.81 -13.04 -12.74
C ARG A 142 -17.93 -13.54 -11.83
N SER A 143 -18.18 -14.84 -11.80
CA SER A 143 -19.16 -15.47 -10.91
C SER A 143 -18.77 -15.30 -9.44
N GLN A 144 -17.51 -15.56 -9.10
CA GLN A 144 -16.96 -15.34 -7.75
C GLN A 144 -17.08 -13.89 -7.31
N ARG A 145 -16.75 -12.91 -8.17
CA ARG A 145 -16.94 -11.48 -7.87
C ARG A 145 -18.41 -11.14 -7.60
N LYS A 146 -19.35 -11.70 -8.36
CA LYS A 146 -20.79 -11.50 -8.13
C LYS A 146 -21.24 -12.10 -6.80
N LEU A 147 -20.77 -13.30 -6.47
CA LEU A 147 -21.06 -13.95 -5.19
C LEU A 147 -20.49 -13.14 -4.02
N GLN A 148 -19.22 -12.73 -4.10
CA GLN A 148 -18.56 -11.89 -3.11
C GLN A 148 -19.29 -10.55 -2.93
N ALA A 149 -19.72 -9.90 -4.02
CA ALA A 149 -20.49 -8.65 -3.93
C ALA A 149 -21.85 -8.85 -3.24
N ARG A 150 -22.56 -9.96 -3.52
CA ARG A 150 -23.82 -10.30 -2.83
C ARG A 150 -23.62 -10.59 -1.34
N LEU A 151 -22.58 -11.36 -1.00
CA LEU A 151 -22.22 -11.62 0.39
C LEU A 151 -21.82 -10.33 1.11
N ALA A 152 -21.01 -9.48 0.48
CA ALA A 152 -20.63 -8.18 1.02
C ALA A 152 -21.86 -7.30 1.26
N ALA A 153 -22.82 -7.27 0.34
CA ALA A 153 -24.08 -6.54 0.51
C ALA A 153 -24.92 -7.09 1.69
N LEU A 154 -25.03 -8.41 1.83
CA LEU A 154 -25.72 -9.03 2.98
C LEU A 154 -25.02 -8.71 4.31
N PHE A 155 -23.69 -8.74 4.34
CA PHE A 155 -22.92 -8.36 5.51
C PHE A 155 -23.04 -6.86 5.84
N ALA A 156 -23.17 -5.99 4.85
CA ALA A 156 -23.47 -4.58 5.05
C ALA A 156 -24.87 -4.37 5.65
N ILE A 157 -25.89 -5.05 5.12
CA ILE A 157 -27.26 -5.01 5.67
C ILE A 157 -27.27 -5.49 7.13
N LEU A 158 -26.57 -6.59 7.42
CA LEU A 158 -26.46 -7.10 8.77
C LEU A 158 -25.75 -6.09 9.70
N HIS A 159 -24.65 -5.51 9.23
CA HIS A 159 -23.90 -4.52 10.00
C HIS A 159 -24.78 -3.33 10.37
N ASP A 160 -25.52 -2.77 9.40
CA ASP A 160 -26.46 -1.69 9.64
C ASP A 160 -27.61 -2.11 10.55
N ALA A 161 -28.17 -3.30 10.36
CA ALA A 161 -29.22 -3.84 11.21
C ALA A 161 -28.79 -3.97 12.67
N HIS A 162 -27.54 -4.40 12.93
CA HIS A 162 -27.01 -4.45 14.29
C HIS A 162 -26.82 -3.07 14.91
N TRP A 163 -26.32 -2.07 14.16
CA TRP A 163 -26.26 -0.70 14.67
C TRP A 163 -27.65 -0.17 15.05
N MET A 164 -28.65 -0.50 14.22
CA MET A 164 -30.04 -0.11 14.45
C MET A 164 -30.78 -0.98 15.48
N ARG A 165 -30.14 -2.02 16.02
CA ARG A 165 -30.76 -3.05 16.87
C ARG A 165 -32.04 -3.64 16.26
N ASP A 166 -32.09 -3.75 14.94
CA ASP A 166 -33.23 -4.28 14.20
C ASP A 166 -33.12 -5.82 14.10
N SER A 167 -33.69 -6.50 15.10
CA SER A 167 -33.67 -7.97 15.18
C SER A 167 -34.35 -8.65 13.97
N GLN A 168 -35.34 -7.99 13.37
CA GLN A 168 -36.04 -8.49 12.19
C GLN A 168 -35.13 -8.43 10.96
N ARG A 169 -34.46 -7.30 10.71
CA ARG A 169 -33.49 -7.18 9.60
C ARG A 169 -32.30 -8.10 9.79
N VAL A 170 -31.80 -8.27 11.02
CA VAL A 170 -30.77 -9.28 11.34
C VAL A 170 -31.25 -10.67 10.94
N SER A 171 -32.46 -11.06 11.36
CA SER A 171 -33.04 -12.38 11.05
C SER A 171 -33.26 -12.59 9.55
N GLN A 172 -33.70 -11.56 8.82
CA GLN A 172 -33.89 -11.61 7.36
C GLN A 172 -32.57 -11.71 6.58
N ALA A 173 -31.56 -10.93 6.98
CA ALA A 173 -30.22 -11.03 6.42
C ALA A 173 -29.65 -12.44 6.66
N TRP A 174 -29.94 -13.04 7.81
CA TRP A 174 -29.49 -14.38 8.17
C TRP A 174 -30.13 -15.47 7.34
N LYS A 175 -31.46 -15.42 7.18
CA LYS A 175 -32.16 -16.32 6.26
C LYS A 175 -31.58 -16.23 4.84
N SER A 176 -31.16 -15.04 4.42
CA SER A 176 -30.52 -14.83 3.13
C SER A 176 -29.12 -15.46 3.06
N LEU A 177 -28.30 -15.36 4.10
CA LEU A 177 -26.98 -16.01 4.15
C LEU A 177 -27.05 -17.54 4.16
N GLN A 178 -28.09 -18.13 4.76
CA GLN A 178 -28.31 -19.58 4.72
C GLN A 178 -28.43 -20.10 3.28
N ASN A 179 -29.05 -19.32 2.38
CA ASN A 179 -29.12 -19.65 0.96
C ASN A 179 -27.74 -19.68 0.26
N PHE A 180 -26.71 -19.13 0.90
CA PHE A 180 -25.32 -19.16 0.42
C PHE A 180 -24.44 -20.19 1.17
N GLY A 181 -25.05 -21.13 1.91
CA GLY A 181 -24.34 -22.23 2.57
C GLY A 181 -23.73 -21.88 3.93
N TYR A 182 -24.13 -20.78 4.56
CA TYR A 182 -23.74 -20.48 5.94
C TYR A 182 -24.54 -21.35 6.91
N THR A 183 -23.83 -22.12 7.75
CA THR A 183 -24.45 -22.87 8.84
C THR A 183 -24.91 -21.93 9.95
N PRO A 184 -25.95 -22.29 10.73
CA PRO A 184 -26.38 -21.47 11.88
C PRO A 184 -25.26 -21.17 12.87
N ALA A 185 -24.37 -22.13 13.14
CA ALA A 185 -23.23 -21.94 14.04
C ALA A 185 -22.24 -20.87 13.52
N ARG A 186 -21.85 -20.97 12.25
CA ARG A 186 -20.95 -19.99 11.61
C ARG A 186 -21.59 -18.60 11.53
N ALA A 187 -22.90 -18.55 11.33
CA ALA A 187 -23.65 -17.30 11.35
C ALA A 187 -23.62 -16.68 12.76
N SER A 188 -23.91 -17.44 13.81
CA SER A 188 -23.86 -16.96 15.20
C SER A 188 -22.48 -16.45 15.60
N GLU A 189 -21.41 -17.16 15.22
CA GLU A 189 -20.03 -16.72 15.46
C GLU A 189 -19.73 -15.39 14.75
N GLU A 190 -20.17 -15.23 13.51
CA GLU A 190 -19.99 -14.00 12.74
C GLU A 190 -20.81 -12.83 13.31
N VAL A 191 -22.02 -13.08 13.85
CA VAL A 191 -22.79 -12.08 14.61
C VAL A 191 -22.01 -11.64 15.85
N ALA A 192 -21.54 -12.60 16.64
CA ALA A 192 -20.82 -12.30 17.88
C ALA A 192 -19.57 -11.47 17.58
N ARG A 193 -18.79 -11.89 16.57
CA ARG A 193 -17.58 -11.17 16.11
C ARG A 193 -17.89 -9.73 15.67
N ARG A 194 -18.98 -9.52 14.92
CA ARG A 194 -19.38 -8.18 14.47
C ARG A 194 -19.96 -7.32 15.59
N SER A 195 -20.73 -7.92 16.49
CA SER A 195 -21.29 -7.23 17.65
C SER A 195 -20.18 -6.74 18.58
N LYS A 196 -19.17 -7.60 18.79
CA LYS A 196 -17.92 -7.24 19.48
C LYS A 196 -17.24 -6.05 18.82
N ALA A 197 -16.93 -6.15 17.52
CA ALA A 197 -16.28 -5.07 16.78
C ALA A 197 -17.07 -3.76 16.84
N GLN A 198 -18.39 -3.79 16.67
CA GLN A 198 -19.22 -2.58 16.76
C GLN A 198 -19.19 -1.94 18.14
N SER A 199 -19.22 -2.74 19.21
CA SER A 199 -19.11 -2.24 20.58
C SER A 199 -17.74 -1.64 20.88
N GLU A 200 -16.67 -2.23 20.35
CA GLU A 200 -15.30 -1.73 20.50
C GLU A 200 -15.05 -0.48 19.64
N GLU A 201 -15.69 -0.38 18.48
CA GLU A 201 -15.59 0.76 17.56
C GLU A 201 -16.58 1.89 17.87
N ALA A 202 -17.49 1.70 18.83
CA ALA A 202 -18.53 2.67 19.13
C ALA A 202 -17.99 3.94 19.80
N GLY A 203 -18.60 5.07 19.46
CA GLY A 203 -18.49 6.34 20.16
C GLY A 203 -19.88 6.86 20.55
N VAL A 204 -19.92 7.64 21.63
CA VAL A 204 -21.13 8.31 22.11
C VAL A 204 -21.38 9.59 21.32
N CYS A 205 -22.62 9.80 20.90
CA CYS A 205 -23.01 10.99 20.14
C CYS A 205 -22.88 12.28 20.99
N VAL A 206 -22.30 13.34 20.42
CA VAL A 206 -22.17 14.64 21.14
C VAL A 206 -23.54 15.22 21.46
N ALA A 207 -24.53 15.11 20.57
CA ALA A 207 -25.90 15.56 20.85
C ALA A 207 -26.51 14.87 22.08
N HIS A 208 -26.16 13.61 22.38
CA HIS A 208 -26.59 12.94 23.59
C HIS A 208 -25.92 13.52 24.84
N LEU A 209 -24.61 13.77 24.79
CA LEU A 209 -23.86 14.39 25.89
C LEU A 209 -24.39 15.79 26.22
N LEU A 210 -24.81 16.55 25.21
CA LEU A 210 -25.41 17.88 25.34
C LEU A 210 -26.91 17.86 25.66
N SER A 211 -27.54 16.69 25.72
CA SER A 211 -29.00 16.59 25.90
C SER A 211 -29.43 16.82 27.35
N GLN A 212 -30.66 17.33 27.51
CA GLN A 212 -31.30 17.43 28.82
C GLN A 212 -31.54 16.05 29.44
N ASP A 213 -31.87 15.04 28.61
CA ASP A 213 -32.08 13.66 29.07
C ASP A 213 -30.85 13.10 29.79
N PHE A 214 -29.65 13.30 29.25
CA PHE A 214 -28.42 12.85 29.91
C PHE A 214 -28.13 13.65 31.18
N ALA A 215 -28.39 14.96 31.17
CA ALA A 215 -28.21 15.81 32.34
C ALA A 215 -29.16 15.40 33.49
N ASP A 216 -30.43 15.18 33.19
CA ASP A 216 -31.43 14.73 34.16
C ASP A 216 -31.11 13.33 34.69
N LEU A 217 -30.60 12.44 33.84
CA LEU A 217 -30.12 11.12 34.26
C LEU A 217 -28.95 11.24 35.25
N ALA A 218 -27.98 12.10 34.97
CA ALA A 218 -26.82 12.32 35.83
C ALA A 218 -27.25 12.90 37.18
N ARG A 219 -28.09 13.93 37.18
CA ARG A 219 -28.60 14.60 38.39
C ARG A 219 -29.45 13.67 39.24
N SER A 220 -30.43 12.99 38.63
CA SER A 220 -31.34 12.08 39.34
C SER A 220 -30.64 10.89 39.99
N ARG A 221 -29.54 10.40 39.40
CA ARG A 221 -28.75 9.31 39.97
C ARG A 221 -27.80 9.74 41.07
N THR A 222 -27.23 10.94 40.97
CA THR A 222 -26.20 11.44 41.88
C THR A 222 -26.73 12.32 43.00
N ASP A 223 -27.97 12.82 42.88
CA ASP A 223 -28.56 13.85 43.74
C ASP A 223 -27.71 15.13 43.83
N LYS A 224 -27.00 15.44 42.74
CA LYS A 224 -26.19 16.66 42.59
C LYS A 224 -26.66 17.46 41.40
N GLU A 225 -26.63 18.78 41.50
CA GLU A 225 -27.00 19.69 40.41
C GLU A 225 -26.01 19.64 39.25
N ASP A 226 -24.72 19.54 39.55
CA ASP A 226 -23.63 19.47 38.57
C ASP A 226 -22.59 18.42 38.99
N PRO A 227 -22.91 17.12 38.86
CA PRO A 227 -22.03 16.04 39.28
C PRO A 227 -20.75 15.98 38.43
N THR A 228 -19.65 15.56 39.05
CA THR A 228 -18.47 15.10 38.31
C THR A 228 -18.67 13.68 37.79
N PHE A 229 -17.86 13.25 36.82
CA PHE A 229 -17.92 11.87 36.34
C PHE A 229 -17.39 10.87 37.38
N TYR A 230 -16.62 11.32 38.37
CA TYR A 230 -16.36 10.52 39.58
C TYR A 230 -17.62 10.29 40.41
N ASP A 231 -18.46 11.32 40.60
CA ASP A 231 -19.74 11.19 41.30
C ASP A 231 -20.70 10.25 40.56
N MET A 232 -20.70 10.31 39.21
CA MET A 232 -21.53 9.44 38.38
C MET A 232 -21.04 7.98 38.38
N LYS A 233 -19.72 7.72 38.54
CA LYS A 233 -19.15 6.37 38.45
C LYS A 233 -19.91 5.36 39.30
N ASP A 234 -20.07 5.65 40.59
CA ASP A 234 -20.64 4.66 41.50
C ASP A 234 -22.14 4.53 41.30
N THR A 235 -22.85 5.63 41.08
CA THR A 235 -24.31 5.60 40.87
C THR A 235 -24.72 4.99 39.53
N PHE A 236 -23.85 5.04 38.52
CA PHE A 236 -24.08 4.43 37.21
C PHE A 236 -23.71 2.94 37.17
N PHE A 237 -22.61 2.54 37.80
CA PHE A 237 -22.04 1.20 37.62
C PHE A 237 -22.09 0.30 38.87
N PHE A 238 -22.21 0.87 40.08
CA PHE A 238 -22.17 0.12 41.35
C PHE A 238 -23.35 0.44 42.28
N GLY A 239 -24.25 1.33 41.86
CA GLY A 239 -25.40 1.74 42.65
C GLY A 239 -26.46 0.64 42.77
N PRO A 240 -27.61 0.92 43.41
CA PRO A 240 -28.68 -0.06 43.57
C PRO A 240 -29.33 -0.49 42.23
N LYS A 241 -29.16 0.31 41.16
CA LYS A 241 -29.67 0.01 39.81
C LYS A 241 -28.58 0.31 38.76
N PRO A 242 -27.53 -0.53 38.65
CA PRO A 242 -26.45 -0.30 37.70
C PRO A 242 -26.91 -0.37 36.24
N ILE A 243 -26.43 0.54 35.41
CA ILE A 243 -26.79 0.63 33.99
C ILE A 243 -26.03 -0.44 33.22
N GLY A 244 -26.76 -1.38 32.60
CA GLY A 244 -26.17 -2.40 31.73
C GLY A 244 -25.71 -3.68 32.44
N GLN A 245 -25.83 -3.78 33.77
CA GLN A 245 -25.45 -4.99 34.53
C GLN A 245 -26.22 -6.24 34.07
N GLU A 246 -27.52 -6.12 33.84
CA GLU A 246 -28.39 -7.22 33.40
C GLU A 246 -28.29 -7.49 31.89
N GLN A 247 -27.57 -6.66 31.14
CA GLN A 247 -27.43 -6.82 29.70
C GLN A 247 -26.23 -7.70 29.36
N THR A 248 -26.40 -8.55 28.35
CA THR A 248 -25.31 -9.35 27.78
C THR A 248 -24.34 -8.44 27.03
N CYS A 249 -23.07 -8.47 27.43
CA CYS A 249 -22.00 -7.72 26.80
C CYS A 249 -21.76 -8.23 25.37
N PRO A 250 -21.84 -7.37 24.35
CA PRO A 250 -21.59 -7.78 22.97
C PRO A 250 -20.12 -8.15 22.69
N ARG A 251 -19.18 -7.79 23.59
CA ARG A 251 -17.75 -8.04 23.43
C ARG A 251 -17.32 -9.45 23.82
N ASP A 252 -17.95 -10.01 24.85
CA ASP A 252 -17.54 -11.28 25.46
C ASP A 252 -18.70 -12.22 25.80
N GLY A 253 -19.96 -11.81 25.59
CA GLY A 253 -21.14 -12.61 25.91
C GLY A 253 -21.44 -12.73 27.40
N GLY A 254 -20.66 -12.10 28.29
CA GLY A 254 -20.88 -12.12 29.74
C GLY A 254 -21.93 -11.09 30.20
N ALA A 255 -22.35 -11.17 31.46
CA ALA A 255 -23.19 -10.15 32.08
C ALA A 255 -22.43 -8.81 32.27
N GLY A 256 -23.13 -7.69 32.24
CA GLY A 256 -22.56 -6.35 32.37
C GLY A 256 -21.91 -5.85 31.07
N CYS A 257 -22.59 -4.97 30.36
CA CYS A 257 -22.08 -4.32 29.14
C CYS A 257 -21.56 -2.89 29.41
N ALA A 258 -20.80 -2.33 28.46
CA ALA A 258 -20.39 -0.93 28.54
C ALA A 258 -21.60 0.00 28.42
N LEU A 259 -21.55 1.20 29.02
CA LEU A 259 -22.66 2.15 28.99
C LEU A 259 -23.09 2.49 27.55
N ILE A 260 -22.14 2.61 26.63
CA ILE A 260 -22.40 2.83 25.20
C ILE A 260 -23.32 1.76 24.60
N ASP A 261 -23.23 0.51 25.06
CA ASP A 261 -24.05 -0.60 24.59
C ASP A 261 -25.46 -0.62 25.20
N THR A 262 -25.79 0.34 26.07
CA THR A 262 -27.16 0.57 26.55
C THR A 262 -27.88 1.67 25.77
N LEU A 263 -27.13 2.51 25.04
CA LEU A 263 -27.69 3.65 24.31
C LEU A 263 -28.49 3.21 23.08
N VAL A 264 -29.52 3.98 22.76
CA VAL A 264 -30.30 3.84 21.53
C VAL A 264 -29.42 4.08 20.29
N PRO A 265 -29.74 3.49 19.13
CA PRO A 265 -28.96 3.63 17.89
C PRO A 265 -28.64 5.06 17.46
N ALA A 266 -29.53 6.02 17.77
CA ALA A 266 -29.31 7.43 17.45
C ALA A 266 -28.14 8.07 18.20
N HIS A 267 -27.74 7.51 19.35
CA HIS A 267 -26.70 8.06 20.22
C HIS A 267 -25.40 7.25 20.22
N ARG A 268 -25.31 6.26 19.32
CA ARG A 268 -24.23 5.29 19.24
C ARG A 268 -23.92 4.97 17.78
N ARG A 269 -22.74 5.34 17.30
CA ARG A 269 -22.18 4.95 15.99
C ARG A 269 -20.69 4.73 16.08
N ARG A 270 -20.05 4.42 14.96
CA ARG A 270 -18.59 4.35 14.86
C ARG A 270 -17.97 5.66 15.33
N CYS A 271 -16.98 5.55 16.21
CA CYS A 271 -16.23 6.69 16.74
C CYS A 271 -15.62 7.53 15.61
N THR A 272 -15.76 8.86 15.71
CA THR A 272 -15.17 9.84 14.79
C THR A 272 -14.02 10.62 15.42
N HIS A 273 -14.01 10.78 16.75
CA HIS A 273 -12.95 11.49 17.47
C HIS A 273 -12.63 10.79 18.80
N PHE A 274 -11.36 10.78 19.18
CA PHE A 274 -10.97 10.42 20.54
C PHE A 274 -11.12 11.65 21.45
N LEU A 275 -11.81 11.51 22.59
CA LEU A 275 -11.88 12.59 23.59
C LEU A 275 -10.84 12.31 24.68
N SER A 276 -9.84 13.16 24.79
CA SER A 276 -8.92 13.23 25.93
C SER A 276 -9.43 14.26 26.94
N TRP A 277 -9.70 13.80 28.16
CA TRP A 277 -10.37 14.57 29.21
C TRP A 277 -10.17 13.91 30.58
N THR A 278 -10.69 14.51 31.65
CA THR A 278 -10.62 13.93 33.01
C THR A 278 -12.00 13.76 33.63
N TRP A 279 -12.20 12.62 34.32
CA TRP A 279 -13.43 12.32 35.06
C TRP A 279 -13.70 13.27 36.22
N GLY A 280 -12.68 14.04 36.57
CA GLY A 280 -12.75 15.12 37.54
C GLY A 280 -13.56 16.33 37.13
N TYR A 281 -13.91 16.45 35.84
CA TYR A 281 -14.75 17.53 35.35
C TYR A 281 -16.21 17.33 35.74
N THR A 282 -16.90 18.45 35.95
CA THR A 282 -18.35 18.46 36.12
C THR A 282 -19.05 18.24 34.79
N LEU A 283 -20.33 17.85 34.86
CA LEU A 283 -21.17 17.72 33.67
C LEU A 283 -21.20 19.02 32.85
N SER A 284 -21.38 20.16 33.52
CA SER A 284 -21.45 21.47 32.86
C SER A 284 -20.14 21.83 32.15
N THR A 285 -18.99 21.50 32.73
CA THR A 285 -17.67 21.72 32.12
C THR A 285 -17.55 20.96 30.80
N VAL A 286 -17.94 19.69 30.78
CA VAL A 286 -17.89 18.86 29.56
C VAL A 286 -18.90 19.35 28.52
N GLN A 287 -20.12 19.69 28.93
CA GLN A 287 -21.15 20.18 28.02
C GLN A 287 -20.77 21.51 27.39
N ASP A 288 -20.25 22.44 28.18
CA ASP A 288 -19.83 23.76 27.71
C ASP A 288 -18.63 23.65 26.75
N GLY A 289 -17.62 22.84 27.09
CA GLY A 289 -16.49 22.57 26.20
C GLY A 289 -16.90 21.94 24.87
N LEU A 290 -17.75 20.91 24.88
CA LEU A 290 -18.24 20.26 23.66
C LEU A 290 -19.15 21.16 22.83
N SER A 291 -20.00 21.95 23.47
CA SER A 291 -20.85 22.94 22.78
C SER A 291 -19.99 24.02 22.13
N THR A 292 -18.95 24.49 22.81
CA THR A 292 -18.01 25.48 22.30
C THR A 292 -17.25 24.92 21.10
N TRP A 293 -16.65 23.74 21.25
CA TRP A 293 -15.92 23.07 20.17
C TRP A 293 -16.75 22.86 18.91
N THR A 294 -17.93 22.24 19.05
CA THR A 294 -18.79 21.95 17.88
C THR A 294 -19.26 23.22 17.18
N ALA A 295 -19.51 24.31 17.93
CA ALA A 295 -19.86 25.59 17.36
C ALA A 295 -18.71 26.23 16.57
N ILE A 296 -17.47 26.16 17.08
CA ILE A 296 -16.30 26.75 16.41
C ILE A 296 -15.96 26.00 15.13
N GLU A 297 -15.95 24.66 15.19
CA GLU A 297 -15.60 23.82 14.04
C GLU A 297 -16.77 23.65 13.04
N GLY A 298 -17.95 24.22 13.34
CA GLY A 298 -19.14 24.11 12.50
C GLY A 298 -19.65 22.67 12.37
N LEU A 299 -19.45 21.84 13.40
CA LEU A 299 -19.82 20.43 13.42
C LEU A 299 -21.27 20.26 13.89
N ALA A 300 -22.02 19.38 13.23
CA ALA A 300 -23.33 18.96 13.70
C ALA A 300 -23.16 17.97 14.90
N PRO A 301 -23.62 18.29 16.12
CA PRO A 301 -23.44 17.41 17.28
C PRO A 301 -24.03 16.00 17.10
N SER A 302 -25.04 15.86 16.24
CA SER A 302 -25.67 14.58 15.90
C SER A 302 -24.81 13.67 15.01
N GLU A 303 -23.78 14.22 14.36
CA GLU A 303 -22.89 13.51 13.43
C GLU A 303 -21.49 13.24 14.03
N VAL A 304 -21.25 13.71 15.26
CA VAL A 304 -20.00 13.54 15.97
C VAL A 304 -20.14 12.47 17.05
N PHE A 305 -19.23 11.49 17.05
CA PHE A 305 -19.24 10.36 17.97
C PHE A 305 -17.88 10.25 18.66
N LEU A 306 -17.86 10.39 19.98
CA LEU A 306 -16.64 10.44 20.76
C LEU A 306 -16.32 9.07 21.37
N PHE A 307 -15.07 8.63 21.24
CA PHE A 307 -14.53 7.70 22.21
C PHE A 307 -14.36 8.46 23.53
N MET A 308 -15.31 8.27 24.44
CA MET A 308 -15.27 8.82 25.79
C MET A 308 -15.18 7.64 26.76
N CYS A 309 -14.04 7.51 27.44
CA CYS A 309 -13.71 6.34 28.26
C CYS A 309 -14.80 5.97 29.30
N PHE A 310 -15.53 6.94 29.85
CA PHE A 310 -16.67 6.69 30.75
C PHE A 310 -17.79 5.87 30.09
N PHE A 311 -18.08 6.11 28.80
CA PHE A 311 -19.13 5.42 28.06
C PHE A 311 -18.64 4.12 27.41
N VAL A 312 -17.45 4.17 26.80
CA VAL A 312 -16.99 3.11 25.90
C VAL A 312 -16.27 2.00 26.65
N ASN A 313 -15.54 2.28 27.72
CA ASN A 313 -14.90 1.22 28.48
C ASN A 313 -15.94 0.42 29.26
N ASN A 314 -15.78 -0.92 29.29
CA ASN A 314 -16.66 -1.76 30.09
C ASN A 314 -16.22 -1.69 31.55
N GLN A 315 -16.86 -0.81 32.31
CA GLN A 315 -16.55 -0.58 33.72
C GLN A 315 -16.75 -1.85 34.58
N TYR A 316 -17.64 -2.76 34.19
CA TYR A 316 -17.83 -4.08 34.84
C TYR A 316 -16.68 -5.07 34.60
N ARG A 317 -15.69 -4.73 33.77
CA ARG A 317 -14.47 -5.53 33.58
C ARG A 317 -13.30 -4.87 34.29
N ILE A 318 -13.18 -3.55 34.12
CA ILE A 318 -12.05 -2.77 34.64
C ILE A 318 -12.13 -2.60 36.15
N LEU A 319 -13.31 -2.26 36.69
CA LEU A 319 -13.45 -1.87 38.10
C LEU A 319 -13.88 -3.04 39.01
N SER A 320 -14.29 -4.17 38.44
CA SER A 320 -14.73 -5.36 39.19
C SER A 320 -13.59 -6.25 39.69
N GLY A 321 -12.33 -5.77 39.65
CA GLY A 321 -11.17 -6.48 40.21
C GLY A 321 -10.62 -7.62 39.34
N LYS A 322 -11.16 -7.84 38.14
CA LYS A 322 -10.38 -8.54 37.10
C LYS A 322 -9.33 -7.55 36.64
N GLN A 323 -8.08 -7.72 37.05
CA GLN A 323 -6.97 -6.89 36.58
C GLN A 323 -6.94 -6.92 35.05
N VAL A 324 -7.51 -5.88 34.43
CA VAL A 324 -7.14 -5.54 33.07
C VAL A 324 -5.75 -4.98 33.19
N SER A 325 -4.77 -5.64 32.59
CA SER A 325 -3.39 -5.19 32.68
C SER A 325 -3.26 -3.81 32.03
N ALA A 326 -2.34 -2.99 32.52
CA ALA A 326 -2.09 -1.69 31.91
C ALA A 326 -1.71 -1.79 30.42
N ALA A 327 -1.07 -2.89 30.01
CA ALA A 327 -0.78 -3.19 28.62
C ALA A 327 -2.05 -3.44 27.77
N GLU A 328 -3.08 -4.08 28.34
CA GLU A 328 -4.38 -4.24 27.65
C GLU A 328 -5.13 -2.92 27.54
N LEU A 329 -5.04 -2.07 28.57
CA LEU A 329 -5.59 -0.72 28.53
C LEU A 329 -4.87 0.11 27.47
N GLU A 330 -3.54 0.12 27.45
CA GLU A 330 -2.71 0.78 26.45
C GLU A 330 -3.09 0.37 25.03
N HIS A 331 -3.08 -0.94 24.74
CA HIS A 331 -3.44 -1.44 23.41
C HIS A 331 -4.86 -1.04 23.03
N THR A 332 -5.80 -1.05 23.98
CA THR A 332 -7.17 -0.60 23.74
C THR A 332 -7.22 0.89 23.42
N PHE A 333 -6.55 1.73 24.20
CA PHE A 333 -6.51 3.18 24.00
C PHE A 333 -5.81 3.56 22.70
N GLU A 334 -4.61 3.04 22.46
CA GLU A 334 -3.84 3.28 21.24
C GLU A 334 -4.60 2.85 20.00
N ALA A 335 -5.24 1.68 20.02
CA ALA A 335 -6.07 1.20 18.92
C ALA A 335 -7.29 2.11 18.70
N CYS A 336 -7.92 2.61 19.77
CA CYS A 336 -9.05 3.54 19.67
C CYS A 336 -8.63 4.90 19.11
N LEU A 337 -7.55 5.48 19.63
CA LEU A 337 -7.01 6.76 19.18
C LEU A 337 -6.57 6.69 17.71
N THR A 338 -5.83 5.64 17.34
CA THR A 338 -5.40 5.40 15.94
C THR A 338 -6.59 5.21 15.01
N ARG A 339 -7.63 4.49 15.45
CA ARG A 339 -8.84 4.25 14.65
C ARG A 339 -9.69 5.50 14.47
N ALA A 340 -9.81 6.35 15.50
CA ALA A 340 -10.49 7.64 15.39
C ALA A 340 -9.74 8.58 14.44
N GLY A 341 -8.40 8.50 14.44
CA GLY A 341 -7.53 9.24 13.53
C GLY A 341 -7.42 10.73 13.85
N ARG A 342 -7.99 11.17 14.97
CA ARG A 342 -7.97 12.55 15.48
C ARG A 342 -8.37 12.59 16.94
N MET A 343 -7.86 13.57 17.66
CA MET A 343 -8.12 13.75 19.09
C MET A 343 -8.68 15.14 19.37
N VAL A 344 -9.62 15.20 20.31
CA VAL A 344 -10.10 16.43 20.95
C VAL A 344 -9.62 16.39 22.39
N ALA A 345 -8.85 17.39 22.80
CA ALA A 345 -8.32 17.52 24.15
C ALA A 345 -9.08 18.65 24.87
N LEU A 346 -9.83 18.29 25.93
CA LEU A 346 -10.67 19.22 26.67
C LEU A 346 -9.97 19.71 27.94
N LEU A 347 -9.72 21.01 27.99
CA LEU A 347 -9.16 21.73 29.13
C LEU A 347 -10.26 22.47 29.88
N ASP A 348 -10.29 22.30 31.20
CA ASP A 348 -11.18 23.04 32.09
C ASP A 348 -10.84 24.53 32.15
N THR A 349 -9.55 24.82 32.26
CA THR A 349 -8.98 26.16 32.34
C THR A 349 -7.65 26.22 31.59
N TRP A 350 -7.14 27.41 31.30
CA TRP A 350 -5.75 27.59 30.86
C TRP A 350 -4.80 27.82 32.05
N ASP A 351 -5.33 28.23 33.20
CA ASP A 351 -4.57 28.58 34.39
C ASP A 351 -4.46 27.39 35.35
N ASN A 352 -3.31 26.70 35.31
CA ASN A 352 -3.07 25.46 36.05
C ASN A 352 -4.13 24.37 35.79
N PRO A 353 -4.33 23.97 34.51
CA PRO A 353 -5.34 22.99 34.14
C PRO A 353 -5.15 21.66 34.84
N ARG A 354 -6.24 21.08 35.36
CA ARG A 354 -6.21 19.71 35.89
C ARG A 354 -5.80 18.70 34.81
N TYR A 355 -6.11 19.01 33.55
CA TYR A 355 -5.71 18.23 32.39
C TYR A 355 -4.20 17.99 32.30
N LEU A 356 -3.35 18.95 32.67
CA LEU A 356 -1.88 18.80 32.56
C LEU A 356 -1.24 18.13 33.78
N ASN A 357 -2.01 17.85 34.83
CA ASN A 357 -1.53 17.19 36.05
C ASN A 357 -1.91 15.69 36.08
N ARG A 358 -2.56 15.19 35.03
CA ARG A 358 -3.09 13.83 34.95
C ARG A 358 -2.22 13.00 34.00
N ILE A 359 -1.66 11.90 34.51
CA ILE A 359 -0.72 11.10 33.72
C ILE A 359 -1.36 10.48 32.47
N TRP A 360 -2.64 10.10 32.54
CA TRP A 360 -3.38 9.56 31.39
C TRP A 360 -3.53 10.57 30.25
N THR A 361 -3.85 11.84 30.55
CA THR A 361 -4.05 12.88 29.52
C THR A 361 -2.72 13.34 28.93
N ILE A 362 -1.64 13.34 29.72
CA ILE A 362 -0.27 13.55 29.22
C ILE A 362 0.12 12.41 28.27
N PHE A 363 -0.11 11.16 28.68
CA PHE A 363 0.20 9.98 27.88
C PHE A 363 -0.60 9.96 26.57
N GLU A 364 -1.90 10.24 26.61
CA GLU A 364 -2.76 10.29 25.41
C GLU A 364 -2.27 11.33 24.39
N GLN A 365 -1.87 12.52 24.85
CA GLN A 365 -1.26 13.53 23.99
C GLN A 365 0.09 13.08 23.43
N HIS A 366 0.93 12.48 24.26
CA HIS A 366 2.22 11.96 23.83
C HIS A 366 2.05 10.93 22.70
N VAL A 367 1.12 9.98 22.85
CA VAL A 367 0.81 8.98 21.81
C VAL A 367 0.25 9.65 20.55
N ALA A 368 -0.62 10.66 20.69
CA ALA A 368 -1.15 11.40 19.54
C ALA A 368 -0.05 12.12 18.76
N ILE A 369 0.91 12.76 19.46
CA ILE A 369 2.06 13.44 18.87
C ILE A 369 2.98 12.43 18.16
N GLN A 370 3.34 11.33 18.82
CA GLN A 370 4.19 10.28 18.24
C GLN A 370 3.57 9.70 16.95
N LYS A 371 2.25 9.51 16.94
CA LYS A 371 1.50 9.00 15.78
C LYS A 371 1.14 10.05 14.75
N LYS A 372 1.51 11.32 14.97
CA LYS A 372 1.19 12.45 14.09
C LYS A 372 -0.31 12.59 13.84
N LEU A 373 -1.11 12.35 14.88
CA LEU A 373 -2.55 12.52 14.82
C LEU A 373 -2.89 13.98 15.12
N PRO A 374 -3.84 14.58 14.39
CA PRO A 374 -4.28 15.94 14.67
C PRO A 374 -4.95 16.01 16.04
N VAL A 375 -4.55 17.02 16.82
CA VAL A 375 -5.10 17.31 18.13
C VAL A 375 -5.77 18.69 18.10
N THR A 376 -7.06 18.71 18.43
CA THR A 376 -7.84 19.93 18.59
C THR A 376 -7.98 20.22 20.08
N MET A 377 -7.40 21.32 20.53
CA MET A 377 -7.48 21.77 21.92
C MET A 377 -8.72 22.63 22.13
N VAL A 378 -9.47 22.34 23.20
CA VAL A 378 -10.76 22.96 23.49
C VAL A 378 -10.76 23.47 24.93
N LEU A 379 -11.19 24.71 25.11
CA LEU A 379 -11.49 25.31 26.40
C LEU A 379 -13.01 25.47 26.59
N THR A 380 -13.44 25.55 27.84
CA THR A 380 -14.77 26.07 28.18
C THR A 380 -14.91 27.52 27.68
N SER A 381 -16.14 27.98 27.48
CA SER A 381 -16.43 29.35 27.04
C SER A 381 -15.88 30.38 28.02
N GLY A 382 -16.10 30.17 29.32
CA GLY A 382 -15.56 31.04 30.37
C GLY A 382 -14.03 31.04 30.42
N ALA A 383 -13.38 29.88 30.26
CA ALA A 383 -11.92 29.83 30.22
C ALA A 383 -11.34 30.48 28.96
N THR A 384 -12.05 30.41 27.83
CA THR A 384 -11.68 31.08 26.60
C THR A 384 -11.73 32.60 26.76
N ASP A 385 -12.81 33.13 27.35
CA ASP A 385 -12.93 34.57 27.64
C ASP A 385 -11.81 35.03 28.59
N ALA A 386 -11.49 34.24 29.63
CA ALA A 386 -10.40 34.54 30.54
C ALA A 386 -9.02 34.50 29.86
N LEU A 387 -8.82 33.60 28.88
CA LEU A 387 -7.59 33.52 28.10
C LEU A 387 -7.43 34.75 27.20
N ILE A 388 -8.50 35.13 26.50
CA ILE A 388 -8.53 36.33 25.65
C ILE A 388 -8.20 37.58 26.48
N ALA A 389 -8.77 37.71 27.68
CA ALA A 389 -8.47 38.83 28.56
C ALA A 389 -6.97 38.94 28.91
N GLN A 390 -6.24 37.82 28.96
CA GLN A 390 -4.78 37.86 29.13
C GLN A 390 -4.04 38.29 27.87
N TYR A 391 -4.51 37.89 26.70
CA TYR A 391 -3.93 38.35 25.44
C TYR A 391 -4.10 39.87 25.28
N GLU A 392 -5.26 40.40 25.65
CA GLU A 392 -5.54 41.83 25.66
C GLU A 392 -4.72 42.60 26.71
N ALA A 393 -4.30 41.93 27.80
CA ALA A 393 -3.38 42.50 28.78
C ALA A 393 -1.93 42.61 28.30
N GLY A 394 -1.61 42.16 27.08
CA GLY A 394 -0.29 42.28 26.46
C GLY A 394 0.78 41.38 27.10
N LYS A 395 2.02 41.87 27.19
CA LYS A 395 3.19 41.08 27.64
C LYS A 395 2.97 40.39 29.01
N PRO A 396 2.47 41.06 30.06
CA PRO A 396 2.27 40.41 31.37
C PRO A 396 1.28 39.24 31.30
N GLY A 397 0.18 39.40 30.56
CA GLY A 397 -0.82 38.35 30.39
C GLY A 397 -0.29 37.17 29.57
N LEU A 398 0.46 37.43 28.49
CA LEU A 398 1.12 36.37 27.71
C LEU A 398 2.09 35.54 28.54
N LEU A 399 2.92 36.19 29.38
CA LEU A 399 3.84 35.50 30.28
C LEU A 399 3.10 34.66 31.33
N ARG A 400 1.95 35.14 31.83
CA ARG A 400 1.08 34.40 32.75
C ARG A 400 0.56 33.12 32.09
N VAL A 401 0.00 33.24 30.89
CA VAL A 401 -0.53 32.10 30.12
C VAL A 401 0.57 31.09 29.84
N MET A 402 1.72 31.56 29.34
CA MET A 402 2.89 30.71 29.07
C MET A 402 3.29 29.93 30.32
N ASN A 403 3.52 30.62 31.44
CA ASN A 403 3.92 29.98 32.70
C ASN A 403 2.87 28.98 33.21
N ALA A 404 1.58 29.20 32.96
CA ALA A 404 0.55 28.28 33.41
C ALA A 404 0.52 26.99 32.56
N LEU A 405 0.69 27.11 31.24
CA LEU A 405 0.60 25.98 30.30
C LEU A 405 1.91 25.18 30.18
N THR A 406 3.06 25.74 30.58
CA THR A 406 4.35 25.04 30.53
C THR A 406 4.71 24.28 31.83
N LYS A 407 3.82 24.28 32.84
CA LYS A 407 4.00 23.52 34.09
C LYS A 407 3.60 22.06 33.92
N VAL A 408 4.20 21.38 32.94
CA VAL A 408 3.99 19.95 32.71
C VAL A 408 5.08 19.16 33.43
N ASN A 409 4.67 18.16 34.20
CA ASN A 409 5.59 17.22 34.83
C ASN A 409 4.95 15.82 34.85
N SER A 410 5.33 14.98 33.90
CA SER A 410 4.82 13.62 33.76
C SER A 410 5.28 12.68 34.87
N GLU A 411 6.43 12.95 35.49
CA GLU A 411 6.95 12.15 36.61
C GLU A 411 6.10 12.33 37.88
N SER A 412 5.67 13.56 38.18
CA SER A 412 4.82 13.87 39.33
C SER A 412 3.32 13.81 39.03
N ALA A 413 2.92 13.63 37.77
CA ALA A 413 1.52 13.52 37.39
C ALA A 413 0.83 12.32 38.02
N GLU A 414 -0.47 12.47 38.28
CA GLU A 414 -1.25 11.55 39.10
C GLU A 414 -2.38 10.86 38.31
N ALA A 415 -2.83 9.72 38.81
CA ALA A 415 -4.08 9.08 38.45
C ALA A 415 -4.95 8.89 39.69
N HIS A 416 -6.24 8.60 39.50
CA HIS A 416 -7.14 8.36 40.64
C HIS A 416 -6.81 7.06 41.38
N VAL A 417 -6.37 6.05 40.62
CA VAL A 417 -5.85 4.79 41.16
C VAL A 417 -4.31 4.89 41.06
N PRO A 418 -3.57 4.83 42.18
CA PRO A 418 -2.11 4.95 42.16
C PRO A 418 -1.42 3.91 41.27
N ASP A 419 -1.90 2.67 41.28
CA ASP A 419 -1.36 1.58 40.44
C ASP A 419 -1.47 1.89 38.93
N ASP A 420 -2.56 2.54 38.51
CA ASP A 420 -2.72 2.98 37.12
C ASP A 420 -1.67 4.04 36.77
N ALA A 421 -1.33 4.94 37.71
CA ALA A 421 -0.32 5.96 37.47
C ALA A 421 1.06 5.34 37.25
N GLU A 422 1.46 4.41 38.13
CA GLU A 422 2.74 3.72 38.01
C GLU A 422 2.82 2.89 36.73
N ALA A 423 1.71 2.27 36.33
CA ALA A 423 1.71 1.48 35.11
C ALA A 423 1.85 2.34 33.84
N VAL A 424 1.15 3.48 33.76
CA VAL A 424 1.33 4.42 32.63
C VAL A 424 2.73 5.03 32.62
N LYS A 425 3.27 5.37 33.79
CA LYS A 425 4.66 5.83 33.93
C LYS A 425 5.65 4.78 33.43
N SER A 426 5.44 3.51 33.77
CA SER A 426 6.27 2.41 33.27
C SER A 426 6.17 2.24 31.74
N ILE A 427 4.99 2.47 31.16
CA ILE A 427 4.79 2.44 29.70
C ILE A 427 5.57 3.58 29.04
N ILE A 428 5.50 4.80 29.57
CA ILE A 428 6.29 5.95 29.10
C ILE A 428 7.77 5.60 29.12
N LEU A 429 8.28 5.11 30.26
CA LEU A 429 9.70 4.75 30.42
C LEU A 429 10.16 3.61 29.52
N SER A 430 9.24 2.80 28.98
CA SER A 430 9.58 1.73 28.04
C SER A 430 9.92 2.24 26.63
N SER A 431 9.46 3.44 26.27
CA SER A 431 9.57 4.00 24.91
C SER A 431 10.16 5.41 24.85
N SER A 432 10.19 6.14 25.97
CA SER A 432 10.65 7.54 26.08
C SER A 432 11.14 7.85 27.50
N THR A 433 11.43 9.13 27.78
CA THR A 433 11.75 9.62 29.13
C THR A 433 10.70 10.66 29.56
N PHE A 434 10.51 10.86 30.87
CA PHE A 434 9.59 11.91 31.36
C PHE A 434 9.97 13.29 30.82
N SER A 435 11.27 13.61 30.81
CA SER A 435 11.75 14.89 30.26
C SER A 435 11.42 15.06 28.77
N ASP A 436 11.54 14.00 27.97
CA ASP A 436 11.20 14.05 26.55
C ASP A 436 9.69 14.23 26.34
N VAL A 437 8.87 13.54 27.14
CA VAL A 437 7.41 13.68 27.12
C VAL A 437 7.03 15.12 27.50
N ASP A 438 7.54 15.63 28.62
CA ASP A 438 7.25 16.97 29.11
C ASP A 438 7.62 18.02 28.08
N THR A 439 8.80 17.90 27.46
CA THR A 439 9.25 18.80 26.39
C THR A 439 8.29 18.79 25.20
N GLN A 440 7.84 17.61 24.76
CA GLN A 440 6.89 17.48 23.64
C GLN A 440 5.55 18.14 23.95
N ILE A 441 5.01 17.93 25.15
CA ILE A 441 3.74 18.54 25.55
C ILE A 441 3.89 20.06 25.70
N ILE A 442 4.99 20.52 26.32
CA ILE A 442 5.28 21.96 26.46
C ILE A 442 5.36 22.64 25.09
N ASP A 443 6.12 22.07 24.15
CA ASP A 443 6.25 22.63 22.79
C ASP A 443 4.89 22.64 22.06
N PHE A 444 4.09 21.58 22.22
CA PHE A 444 2.74 21.51 21.68
C PHE A 444 1.83 22.62 22.25
N MET A 445 1.84 22.81 23.58
CA MET A 445 1.02 23.81 24.26
C MET A 445 1.44 25.24 23.90
N LEU A 446 2.75 25.50 23.78
CA LEU A 446 3.28 26.78 23.31
C LEU A 446 2.84 27.07 21.88
N HIS A 447 2.90 26.09 20.99
CA HIS A 447 2.45 26.25 19.61
C HIS A 447 0.94 26.54 19.55
N TRP A 448 0.13 25.77 20.27
CA TRP A 448 -1.30 26.00 20.37
C TRP A 448 -1.63 27.41 20.88
N MET A 449 -0.96 27.85 21.95
CA MET A 449 -1.11 29.20 22.51
C MET A 449 -0.76 30.27 21.47
N SER A 450 0.37 30.13 20.78
CA SER A 450 0.79 31.07 19.72
C SER A 450 -0.25 31.17 18.62
N SER A 451 -0.74 30.03 18.10
CA SER A 451 -1.76 30.02 17.06
C SER A 451 -3.09 30.63 17.51
N THR A 452 -3.46 30.41 18.78
CA THR A 452 -4.66 30.99 19.38
C THR A 452 -4.53 32.52 19.48
N PHE A 453 -3.38 33.00 19.95
CA PHE A 453 -3.08 34.43 19.98
C PHE A 453 -3.10 35.06 18.57
N GLU A 454 -2.45 34.44 17.58
CA GLU A 454 -2.45 34.92 16.20
C GLU A 454 -3.85 35.00 15.60
N ALA A 455 -4.69 33.98 15.83
CA ALA A 455 -6.07 33.97 15.35
C ALA A 455 -6.89 35.10 15.99
N HIS A 456 -6.70 35.35 17.28
CA HIS A 456 -7.34 36.48 17.97
C HIS A 456 -6.89 37.83 17.41
N MET A 457 -5.58 38.03 17.21
CA MET A 457 -5.04 39.26 16.62
C MET A 457 -5.57 39.51 15.21
N LYS A 458 -5.65 38.47 14.37
CA LYS A 458 -6.25 38.56 13.02
C LYS A 458 -7.71 39.01 13.07
N GLN A 459 -8.47 38.54 14.07
CA GLN A 459 -9.85 38.94 14.24
C GLN A 459 -9.99 40.43 14.61
N ILE A 460 -9.11 40.94 15.49
CA ILE A 460 -9.09 42.36 15.88
C ILE A 460 -8.66 43.24 14.70
N MET A 461 -7.70 42.79 13.90
CA MET A 461 -7.15 43.53 12.77
C MET A 461 -8.04 43.50 11.52
N ALA A 462 -9.09 42.66 11.48
CA ALA A 462 -9.98 42.58 10.34
C ALA A 462 -10.76 43.90 10.15
N PRO A 463 -10.81 44.48 8.94
CA PRO A 463 -11.49 45.75 8.71
C PRO A 463 -12.97 45.66 9.06
N ALA A 464 -13.47 46.64 9.82
CA ALA A 464 -14.86 46.76 10.26
C ALA A 464 -15.81 47.05 9.07
N GLY A 465 -16.05 46.05 8.21
CA GLY A 465 -16.90 46.15 7.03
C GLY A 465 -18.20 45.35 7.17
N LYS A 466 -19.31 46.03 7.51
CA LYS A 466 -20.71 45.57 7.37
C LYS A 466 -21.02 44.16 7.90
N VAL A 467 -21.01 43.99 9.22
CA VAL A 467 -21.72 42.87 9.86
C VAL A 467 -22.66 43.46 10.89
N GLY A 468 -23.98 43.33 10.65
CA GLY A 468 -24.99 43.65 11.64
C GLY A 468 -24.71 42.86 12.92
N LEU A 469 -24.85 43.52 14.07
CA LEU A 469 -24.68 42.98 15.41
C LEU A 469 -25.26 41.56 15.55
N ARG A 470 -24.40 40.56 15.37
CA ARG A 470 -24.57 39.23 15.93
C ARG A 470 -23.35 39.04 16.81
N LYS A 471 -23.53 39.19 18.12
CA LYS A 471 -22.55 38.74 19.12
C LYS A 471 -22.35 37.24 18.90
N SER A 472 -21.41 36.88 18.04
CA SER A 472 -20.88 35.52 17.96
C SER A 472 -19.97 35.36 19.15
N ARG A 473 -20.32 34.45 20.07
CA ARG A 473 -19.42 34.01 21.15
C ARG A 473 -18.09 33.61 20.50
N THR A 474 -17.01 34.29 20.88
CA THR A 474 -15.66 34.03 20.41
C THR A 474 -15.15 32.78 21.07
N GLY A 475 -15.28 31.65 20.38
CA GLY A 475 -14.57 30.43 20.73
C GLY A 475 -13.32 30.32 19.85
N LEU A 476 -12.15 30.12 20.44
CA LEU A 476 -10.93 29.77 19.71
C LEU A 476 -10.70 28.26 19.81
N SER A 477 -10.85 27.57 18.69
CA SER A 477 -10.42 26.19 18.49
C SER A 477 -9.31 26.25 17.46
N VAL A 478 -8.15 25.68 17.78
CA VAL A 478 -7.04 25.54 16.84
C VAL A 478 -6.73 24.07 16.75
N THR A 479 -6.83 23.54 15.53
CA THR A 479 -6.31 22.22 15.21
C THR A 479 -4.83 22.36 14.90
N VAL A 480 -3.98 21.79 15.76
CA VAL A 480 -2.54 21.74 15.52
C VAL A 480 -2.25 20.51 14.66
N GLY A 481 -1.95 20.75 13.37
CA GLY A 481 -1.47 19.72 12.45
C GLY A 481 0.04 19.55 12.54
N THR A 482 0.55 18.33 12.37
CA THR A 482 1.99 18.04 12.41
C THR A 482 2.74 18.35 11.11
N GLU A 483 2.18 19.17 10.21
CA GLU A 483 2.87 19.57 8.99
C GLU A 483 3.85 20.72 9.28
N SER A 484 5.10 20.52 8.84
CA SER A 484 6.31 21.24 9.23
C SER A 484 6.42 22.71 8.77
N GLU A 485 5.33 23.34 8.32
CA GLU A 485 5.38 24.71 7.81
C GLU A 485 5.36 25.80 8.90
N GLY A 486 5.08 25.43 10.16
CA GLY A 486 5.02 26.37 11.30
C GLY A 486 6.35 26.64 12.05
N PHE A 487 7.41 25.87 11.79
CA PHE A 487 8.66 25.96 12.58
C PHE A 487 9.41 27.29 12.41
N GLY A 488 9.25 27.97 11.27
CA GLY A 488 9.93 29.25 10.98
C GLY A 488 9.42 30.42 11.86
N TYR A 489 8.09 30.52 12.03
CA TYR A 489 7.48 31.57 12.85
C TYR A 489 7.65 31.31 14.35
N PHE A 490 7.61 30.04 14.77
CA PHE A 490 7.82 29.67 16.17
C PHE A 490 9.25 29.94 16.63
N SER A 491 10.27 29.70 15.80
CA SER A 491 11.66 30.07 16.10
C SER A 491 11.80 31.58 16.33
N ALA A 492 11.16 32.40 15.50
CA ALA A 492 11.18 33.86 15.63
C ALA A 492 10.37 34.34 16.86
N PHE A 493 9.23 33.73 17.15
CA PHE A 493 8.40 34.03 18.33
C PHE A 493 9.09 33.62 19.64
N LYS A 494 9.64 32.40 19.70
CA LYS A 494 10.44 31.90 20.83
C LYS A 494 11.68 32.77 21.05
N LYS A 495 12.38 33.16 19.98
CA LYS A 495 13.53 34.07 20.02
C LYS A 495 13.15 35.48 20.48
N SER A 496 11.99 35.99 20.06
CA SER A 496 11.47 37.29 20.50
C SER A 496 11.05 37.25 21.97
N LEU A 497 10.38 36.19 22.42
CA LEU A 497 10.01 36.01 23.83
C LEU A 497 11.22 35.78 24.74
N SER A 498 12.22 34.99 24.32
CA SER A 498 13.46 34.81 25.09
C SER A 498 14.29 36.09 25.16
N SER A 499 14.28 36.93 24.12
CA SER A 499 14.90 38.27 24.19
C SER A 499 14.13 39.24 25.10
N LEU A 500 12.86 38.95 25.39
CA LEU A 500 12.00 39.77 26.25
C LEU A 500 12.07 39.38 27.74
N SER A 501 12.61 38.21 28.08
CA SER A 501 12.86 37.75 29.46
C SER A 501 14.21 38.20 30.04
N GLU A 502 15.06 38.85 29.24
CA GLU A 502 16.40 39.32 29.66
C GLU A 502 16.45 40.82 30.01
N ILE A 503 15.32 41.49 30.26
CA ILE A 503 15.33 42.88 30.75
C ILE A 503 15.38 42.82 32.29
N PRO A 504 16.47 43.28 32.95
CA PRO A 504 16.53 43.34 34.40
C PRO A 504 15.50 44.33 34.93
N GLU A 505 14.83 43.97 36.03
CA GLU A 505 14.17 44.95 36.89
C GLU A 505 15.26 45.81 37.54
N ASP A 506 15.47 47.02 37.02
CA ASP A 506 16.14 48.08 37.79
C ASP A 506 15.23 49.31 37.81
N GLU A 507 14.87 49.70 39.03
CA GLU A 507 14.45 51.04 39.40
C GLU A 507 15.58 52.02 39.04
N ASP A 508 15.30 53.01 38.20
CA ASP A 508 15.43 54.45 38.48
C ASP A 508 15.55 55.24 37.16
N SER A 509 15.14 56.51 37.25
CA SER A 509 14.92 57.45 36.15
C SER A 509 15.98 57.51 35.04
N SER A 510 15.54 57.58 33.78
CA SER A 510 16.01 58.61 32.84
C SER A 510 15.22 58.63 31.53
N THR A 511 14.84 59.85 31.18
CA THR A 511 14.19 60.34 29.98
C THR A 511 14.79 59.79 28.68
N VAL A 512 13.96 59.21 27.80
CA VAL A 512 14.32 58.93 26.40
C VAL A 512 13.52 59.85 25.49
N TYR A 513 14.24 60.66 24.71
CA TYR A 513 13.71 61.60 23.73
C TYR A 513 13.10 60.85 22.53
N VAL A 514 11.87 61.20 22.17
CA VAL A 514 11.27 60.83 20.87
C VAL A 514 11.78 61.81 19.82
N SER A 515 12.64 61.35 18.93
CA SER A 515 13.00 62.09 17.72
C SER A 515 11.94 61.85 16.64
N SER A 516 11.21 62.91 16.30
CA SER A 516 10.31 62.97 15.17
C SER A 516 11.10 63.19 13.88
N ASP A 517 11.15 62.20 12.99
CA ASP A 517 11.46 62.42 11.58
C ASP A 517 10.34 61.83 10.72
N LEU A 518 9.39 62.70 10.39
CA LEU A 518 8.38 62.54 9.35
C LEU A 518 8.75 63.50 8.21
N SER A 519 9.47 63.01 7.22
CA SER A 519 9.42 63.54 5.85
C SER A 519 9.71 62.37 4.92
N THR A 520 8.72 61.84 4.20
CA THR A 520 8.30 62.38 2.92
C THR A 520 7.12 61.53 2.45
N TYR A 521 5.94 62.13 2.28
CA TYR A 521 4.93 61.56 1.40
C TYR A 521 4.13 62.71 0.78
N GLU A 522 4.15 62.74 -0.55
CA GLU A 522 3.48 63.71 -1.39
C GLU A 522 1.95 63.60 -1.24
N LYS A 523 1.30 64.76 -1.20
CA LYS A 523 -0.15 64.92 -1.33
C LYS A 523 -0.63 64.41 -2.69
N PRO A 524 -1.89 63.95 -2.76
CA PRO A 524 -2.79 64.56 -3.70
C PRO A 524 -4.08 65.11 -3.06
N SER A 525 -4.66 66.00 -3.85
CA SER A 525 -5.73 66.96 -3.65
C SER A 525 -6.97 66.54 -2.85
N ALA A 526 -7.45 67.55 -2.13
CA ALA A 526 -8.75 67.66 -1.51
C ALA A 526 -9.95 67.40 -2.46
N ALA A 527 -10.96 66.73 -1.93
CA ALA A 527 -12.35 66.93 -2.30
C ALA A 527 -13.16 67.19 -1.03
N LYS A 528 -13.73 68.39 -0.97
CA LYS A 528 -14.66 68.89 0.05
C LYS A 528 -15.94 68.05 0.07
N PHE A 529 -16.52 67.85 1.25
CA PHE A 529 -17.96 68.07 1.48
C PHE A 529 -18.20 68.37 2.99
N GLU A 530 -18.60 69.62 3.24
CA GLU A 530 -19.38 70.09 4.40
C GLU A 530 -20.78 69.42 4.31
N LEU A 531 -21.51 69.05 5.36
CA LEU A 531 -21.79 69.61 6.70
C LEU A 531 -22.08 68.47 7.68
#